data_AF-A0AAE1X1E6-F1
#
_entry.id   AF-A0AAE1X1E6-F1
#
_cell.length_a   1.000
_cell.length_b   1.000
_cell.length_c   1.000
_cell.angle_alpha   90.00
_cell.angle_beta   90.00
_cell.angle_gamma   90.00
#
_symmetry.space_group_name_H-M   'P 1'
#
loop_
_entity.id
_entity.type
_entity.pdbx_description
1 polymer ?
#
loop_
_entity_poly.entity_id
_entity_poly.type
_entity_poly.pdbx_seq_one_letter_code
_entity_poly.pdbx_strand_id
1 'polypeptide(L)'
;MGGAVSISGDVYSYGILLLEMFTGKRPTDELFRDGLSLHEHAKIALSLNQVMNIVNPTLLLFKADGGGEATDTSRMITEQEKVKLCLASIIRVGVACSQSLPQDRINIKEANSNLQLIRDTFF
;
A
#
# COMPACT_ATOMS: atom_id res chain seq x y z
N MET A 1 -14.68 -6.47 -19.22
CA MET A 1 -15.26 -7.70 -18.65
C MET A 1 -15.88 -7.35 -17.30
N GLY A 2 -17.20 -7.47 -17.16
CA GLY A 2 -17.87 -7.41 -15.86
C GLY A 2 -18.28 -8.82 -15.49
N GLY A 3 -17.67 -9.38 -14.45
CA GLY A 3 -18.13 -10.63 -13.85
C GLY A 3 -19.38 -10.41 -13.01
N ALA A 4 -19.99 -11.48 -12.51
CA ALA A 4 -21.07 -11.37 -11.53
C ALA A 4 -20.57 -10.65 -10.27
N VAL A 5 -21.41 -9.76 -9.72
CA VAL A 5 -21.12 -9.08 -8.46
C VAL A 5 -20.93 -10.11 -7.36
N SER A 6 -19.88 -9.96 -6.55
CA SER A 6 -19.58 -10.86 -5.45
C SER A 6 -18.78 -10.13 -4.36
N ILE A 7 -18.92 -10.59 -3.12
CA ILE A 7 -18.14 -10.09 -1.98
C ILE A 7 -16.64 -10.19 -2.26
N SER A 8 -16.18 -11.27 -2.91
CA SER A 8 -14.78 -11.42 -3.28
C SER A 8 -14.34 -10.40 -4.35
N GLY A 9 -15.23 -10.02 -5.27
CA GLY A 9 -15.01 -8.93 -6.23
C GLY A 9 -14.93 -7.55 -5.55
N ASP A 10 -15.75 -7.31 -4.54
CA ASP A 10 -15.69 -6.08 -3.74
C ASP A 10 -14.37 -5.99 -2.98
N VAL A 11 -13.88 -7.10 -2.42
CA VAL A 11 -12.57 -7.18 -1.76
C VAL A 11 -11.42 -6.90 -2.73
N TYR A 12 -11.48 -7.43 -3.95
CA TYR A 12 -10.49 -7.10 -4.99
C TYR A 12 -10.47 -5.60 -5.27
N SER A 13 -11.65 -5.01 -5.48
CA SER A 13 -11.80 -3.58 -5.76
C SER A 13 -11.29 -2.72 -4.60
N TYR A 14 -11.57 -3.14 -3.35
CA TYR A 14 -11.02 -2.52 -2.15
C TYR A 14 -9.48 -2.59 -2.11
N GLY A 15 -8.90 -3.73 -2.47
CA GLY A 15 -7.45 -3.90 -2.58
C GLY A 15 -6.83 -2.93 -3.58
N ILE A 16 -7.43 -2.80 -4.76
CA ILE A 16 -6.98 -1.84 -5.79
C ILE A 16 -7.10 -0.40 -5.30
N LEU A 17 -8.21 -0.04 -4.66
CA LEU A 17 -8.40 1.30 -4.09
C LEU A 17 -7.35 1.62 -3.01
N LEU A 18 -7.01 0.64 -2.17
CA LEU A 18 -5.95 0.79 -1.17
C LEU A 18 -4.59 1.05 -1.84
N LEU A 19 -4.24 0.29 -2.88
CA LEU A 19 -3.02 0.51 -3.63
C LEU A 19 -3.00 1.88 -4.33
N GLU A 20 -4.12 2.30 -4.92
CA GLU A 20 -4.26 3.61 -5.56
C GLU A 20 -4.04 4.75 -4.57
N MET A 21 -4.65 4.70 -3.38
CA MET A 21 -4.48 5.73 -2.34
C MET A 21 -3.02 5.89 -1.92
N PHE A 22 -2.30 4.78 -1.70
CA PHE A 22 -0.94 4.84 -1.16
C PHE A 22 0.15 5.03 -2.23
N THR A 23 -0.12 4.68 -3.48
CA THR A 23 0.82 4.91 -4.61
C THR A 23 0.55 6.22 -5.35
N GLY A 24 -0.67 6.76 -5.23
CA GLY A 24 -1.12 7.92 -5.99
C GLY A 24 -1.29 7.63 -7.49
N LYS A 25 -1.29 6.36 -7.91
CA LYS A 25 -1.39 5.93 -9.30
C LYS A 25 -2.76 5.33 -9.57
N ARG A 26 -3.39 5.72 -10.68
CA ARG A 26 -4.67 5.16 -11.09
C ARG A 26 -4.45 3.82 -11.76
N PRO A 27 -5.32 2.81 -11.57
CA PRO A 27 -5.22 1.54 -12.28
C PRO A 27 -5.25 1.66 -13.81
N THR A 28 -5.70 2.81 -14.33
CA THR A 28 -5.83 3.13 -15.75
C THR A 28 -4.73 4.08 -16.27
N ASP A 29 -3.73 4.41 -15.45
CA ASP A 29 -2.59 5.24 -15.88
C ASP A 29 -1.84 4.57 -17.05
N GLU A 30 -1.21 5.38 -17.90
CA GLU A 30 -0.51 4.90 -19.10
C GLU A 30 0.59 3.87 -18.79
N LEU A 31 1.21 3.97 -17.61
CA LEU A 31 2.19 3.01 -17.09
C LEU A 31 1.67 1.56 -17.08
N PHE A 32 0.35 1.37 -17.00
CA PHE A 32 -0.29 0.05 -16.85
C PHE A 32 -0.93 -0.48 -18.14
N ARG A 33 -0.78 0.21 -19.26
CA ARG A 33 -1.42 -0.18 -20.54
C ARG A 33 -0.80 -1.41 -21.20
N ASP A 34 0.45 -1.74 -20.87
CA ASP A 34 1.19 -2.88 -21.45
C ASP A 34 1.02 -4.19 -20.65
N GLY A 35 -0.09 -4.34 -19.94
CA GLY A 35 -0.44 -5.56 -19.20
C GLY A 35 0.15 -5.65 -17.79
N LEU A 36 0.99 -4.69 -17.36
CA LEU A 36 1.38 -4.54 -15.97
C LEU A 36 0.24 -3.88 -15.19
N SER A 37 -0.39 -4.59 -14.26
CA SER A 37 -1.43 -3.99 -13.41
C SER A 37 -0.84 -3.24 -12.21
N LEU A 38 -1.63 -2.35 -11.59
CA LEU A 38 -1.25 -1.70 -10.32
C LEU A 38 -0.94 -2.74 -9.22
N HIS A 39 -1.70 -3.85 -9.19
CA HIS A 39 -1.42 -4.97 -8.28
C HIS A 39 -0.03 -5.55 -8.52
N GLU A 40 0.33 -5.87 -9.77
CA GLU A 40 1.64 -6.46 -10.05
C GLU A 40 2.78 -5.48 -9.79
N HIS A 41 2.58 -4.20 -10.11
CA HIS A 41 3.55 -3.16 -9.77
C HIS A 41 3.82 -3.09 -8.26
N ALA A 42 2.77 -3.12 -7.44
CA ALA A 42 2.89 -3.14 -5.99
C ALA A 42 3.54 -4.41 -5.45
N LYS A 43 3.19 -5.58 -6.02
CA LYS A 43 3.74 -6.88 -5.66
C LYS A 43 5.24 -6.96 -5.96
N ILE A 44 5.67 -6.50 -7.14
CA ILE A 44 7.09 -6.42 -7.52
C ILE A 44 7.85 -5.50 -6.56
N ALA A 45 7.31 -4.32 -6.25
CA ALA A 45 7.94 -3.38 -5.32
C ALA A 45 8.12 -3.99 -3.92
N LEU A 46 7.16 -4.79 -3.44
CA LEU A 46 7.30 -5.53 -2.18
C LEU A 46 8.41 -6.58 -2.26
N SER A 47 8.43 -7.40 -3.31
CA SER A 47 9.44 -8.46 -3.50
C SER A 47 10.86 -7.91 -3.59
N LEU A 48 11.04 -6.72 -4.17
CA LEU A 48 12.34 -6.04 -4.28
C LEU A 48 12.68 -5.15 -3.07
N ASN A 49 11.80 -5.08 -2.05
CA ASN A 49 11.92 -4.14 -0.92
C ASN A 49 12.02 -2.66 -1.35
N GLN A 50 11.36 -2.31 -2.46
CA GLN A 50 11.36 -0.99 -3.12
C GLN A 50 10.04 -0.23 -2.93
N VAL A 51 9.30 -0.49 -1.86
CA VAL A 51 8.00 0.15 -1.59
C VAL A 51 8.08 1.68 -1.63
N MET A 52 9.16 2.26 -1.12
CA MET A 52 9.35 3.71 -1.12
C MET A 52 9.42 4.34 -2.52
N ASN A 53 9.75 3.57 -3.56
CA ASN A 53 9.82 4.06 -4.95
C ASN A 53 8.44 4.21 -5.58
N ILE A 54 7.42 3.52 -5.05
CA ILE A 54 6.08 3.50 -5.64
C ILE A 54 5.06 4.31 -4.85
N VAL A 55 5.37 4.63 -3.59
CA VAL A 55 4.52 5.40 -2.67
C VAL A 55 4.36 6.85 -3.17
N ASN A 56 3.17 7.40 -2.98
CA ASN A 56 2.87 8.79 -3.29
C ASN A 56 3.78 9.72 -2.43
N PRO A 57 4.65 10.54 -3.05
CA PRO A 57 5.56 11.42 -2.32
C PRO A 57 4.84 12.38 -1.37
N THR A 58 3.59 12.75 -1.68
CA THR A 58 2.77 13.64 -0.84
C THR A 58 2.56 13.08 0.57
N LEU A 59 2.54 11.75 0.72
CA LEU A 59 2.42 11.09 2.03
C LEU A 59 3.67 11.27 2.89
N LEU A 60 4.82 11.57 2.27
CA LEU A 60 6.10 11.79 2.96
C LEU A 60 6.33 13.27 3.32
N LEU A 61 5.62 14.19 2.66
CA LEU A 61 5.76 15.64 2.85
C LEU A 61 5.14 16.14 4.17
N PHE A 62 4.19 15.42 4.75
CA PHE A 62 3.52 15.82 6.01
C PHE A 62 4.43 15.85 7.25
N LYS A 63 5.69 15.42 7.16
CA LYS A 63 6.65 15.43 8.29
C LYS A 63 7.56 16.66 8.32
N ALA A 64 7.47 17.57 7.34
CA ALA A 64 8.43 18.66 7.15
C ALA A 64 8.10 19.98 7.86
N ASP A 65 6.95 20.12 8.53
CA ASP A 65 6.50 21.40 9.15
C ASP A 65 6.83 21.53 10.65
N GLY A 66 7.76 20.71 11.16
CA GLY A 66 8.28 20.82 12.52
C GLY A 66 9.61 21.58 12.54
N GLY A 67 9.55 22.88 12.80
CA GLY A 67 10.71 23.77 12.83
C GLY A 67 11.85 23.32 13.76
N GLY A 68 13.07 23.48 13.22
CA GLY A 68 14.34 23.71 13.92
C GLY A 68 14.58 23.02 15.25
N GLU A 69 15.38 21.96 15.22
CA GLU A 69 16.49 21.70 16.15
C GLU A 69 17.26 20.49 15.60
N ALA A 70 18.55 20.37 15.93
CA ALA A 70 19.40 19.28 15.48
C ALA A 70 18.84 17.92 15.97
N THR A 71 17.96 17.31 15.17
CA THR A 71 17.40 16.01 15.46
C THR A 71 18.52 14.98 15.27
N ASP A 72 18.77 14.21 16.33
CA ASP A 72 19.72 13.10 16.32
C ASP A 72 19.48 12.24 15.07
N THR A 73 20.48 12.17 14.19
CA THR A 73 20.43 11.43 12.91
C THR A 73 19.92 10.00 13.12
N SER A 74 20.25 9.39 14.27
CA SER A 74 19.77 8.07 14.68
C SER A 74 18.24 8.00 14.84
N ARG A 75 17.63 9.03 15.45
CA ARG A 75 16.18 9.14 15.64
C ARG A 75 15.46 9.36 14.31
N MET A 76 16.04 10.16 13.40
CA MET A 76 15.49 10.34 12.05
C MET A 76 15.52 9.05 11.22
N ILE A 77 16.63 8.30 11.25
CA ILE A 77 16.76 7.02 10.54
C ILE A 77 15.70 6.01 11.04
N THR A 78 15.53 5.94 12.36
CA THR A 78 14.54 5.05 12.98
C THR A 78 13.11 5.41 12.56
N GLU A 79 12.80 6.70 12.48
CA GLU A 79 11.48 7.18 12.07
C GLU A 79 11.18 6.95 10.59
N GLN A 80 12.17 7.08 9.71
CA GLN A 80 12.02 6.75 8.29
C GLN A 80 11.82 5.25 8.08
N GLU A 81 12.55 4.40 8.81
CA GLU A 81 12.39 2.95 8.71
C GLU A 81 11.01 2.50 9.20
N LYS A 82 10.50 3.08 10.30
CA LYS A 82 9.11 2.83 10.75
C LYS A 82 8.08 3.18 9.69
N VAL A 83 8.21 4.35 9.04
CA VAL A 83 7.30 4.77 7.96
C VAL A 83 7.37 3.80 6.79
N LYS A 84 8.57 3.38 6.38
CA LYS A 84 8.77 2.37 5.33
C LYS A 84 8.09 1.04 5.68
N LEU A 85 8.27 0.54 6.90
CA LEU A 85 7.65 -0.71 7.36
C LEU A 85 6.12 -0.61 7.43
N CYS A 86 5.58 0.54 7.87
CA CYS A 86 4.15 0.81 7.89
C CYS A 86 3.57 0.77 6.47
N LEU A 87 4.14 1.54 5.54
CA LEU A 87 3.72 1.58 4.14
C LEU A 87 3.82 0.21 3.48
N ALA A 88 4.93 -0.51 3.70
CA ALA A 88 5.08 -1.88 3.19
C ALA A 88 3.98 -2.81 3.70
N SER A 89 3.60 -2.67 4.97
CA SER A 89 2.53 -3.49 5.57
C SER A 89 1.17 -3.19 4.96
N ILE A 90 0.85 -1.91 4.72
CA ILE A 90 -0.40 -1.49 4.06
C ILE A 90 -0.45 -2.00 2.62
N ILE A 91 0.64 -1.84 1.87
CA ILE A 91 0.72 -2.32 0.48
C ILE A 91 0.58 -3.85 0.41
N ARG A 92 1.13 -4.59 1.39
CA ARG A 92 0.91 -6.06 1.50
C ARG A 92 -0.57 -6.40 1.65
N VAL A 93 -1.31 -5.67 2.49
CA VAL A 93 -2.77 -5.86 2.61
C VAL A 93 -3.46 -5.59 1.27
N GLY A 94 -3.10 -4.51 0.58
CA GLY A 94 -3.64 -4.19 -0.75
C GLY A 94 -3.41 -5.31 -1.77
N VAL A 95 -2.20 -5.86 -1.82
CA VAL A 95 -1.84 -7.01 -2.68
C VAL A 95 -2.57 -8.29 -2.26
N ALA A 96 -2.73 -8.56 -0.97
CA ALA A 96 -3.47 -9.74 -0.49
C ALA A 96 -4.97 -9.67 -0.84
N CYS A 97 -5.58 -8.49 -0.76
CA CYS A 97 -6.98 -8.28 -1.15
C CYS A 97 -7.21 -8.41 -2.67
N SER A 98 -6.22 -8.03 -3.48
CA SER A 98 -6.35 -7.93 -4.94
C SER A 98 -5.71 -9.09 -5.70
N GLN A 99 -5.58 -10.27 -5.10
CA GLN A 99 -5.15 -11.47 -5.82
C GLN A 99 -6.09 -11.77 -7.00
N SER A 100 -5.54 -12.25 -8.11
CA SER A 100 -6.35 -12.55 -9.31
C SER A 100 -7.40 -13.62 -9.04
N LEU A 101 -7.05 -14.65 -8.25
CA LEU A 101 -7.95 -15.74 -7.90
C LEU A 101 -8.73 -15.45 -6.61
N PRO A 102 -10.06 -15.61 -6.60
CA PRO A 102 -10.89 -15.36 -5.41
C PRO A 102 -10.45 -16.09 -4.14
N GLN A 103 -9.96 -17.33 -4.27
CA GLN A 103 -9.53 -18.17 -3.16
C GLN A 103 -8.22 -17.73 -2.50
N ASP A 104 -7.40 -16.96 -3.21
CA ASP A 104 -6.12 -16.46 -2.69
C ASP A 104 -6.30 -15.09 -2.01
N ARG A 105 -7.49 -14.50 -2.09
CA ARG A 105 -7.80 -13.21 -1.46
C ARG A 105 -8.13 -13.41 0.00
N ILE A 106 -7.49 -12.61 0.85
CA ILE A 106 -7.95 -12.46 2.24
C ILE A 106 -9.37 -11.88 2.25
N ASN A 107 -10.17 -12.21 3.27
CA ASN A 107 -11.51 -11.64 3.39
C ASN A 107 -11.46 -10.23 4.00
N ILE A 108 -12.56 -9.47 3.88
CA ILE A 108 -12.61 -8.08 4.37
C ILE A 108 -12.39 -7.93 5.87
N LYS A 109 -12.80 -8.93 6.67
CA LYS A 109 -12.60 -8.92 8.12
C LYS A 109 -11.12 -9.03 8.45
N GLU A 110 -10.42 -9.94 7.78
CA GLU A 110 -8.97 -10.10 7.91
C GLU A 110 -8.20 -8.86 7.44
N ALA A 111 -8.59 -8.27 6.30
CA ALA A 111 -8.01 -7.03 5.82
C ALA A 111 -8.16 -5.89 6.85
N ASN A 112 -9.35 -5.72 7.42
CA ASN A 112 -9.60 -4.71 8.45
C ASN A 112 -8.79 -4.99 9.74
N SER A 113 -8.74 -6.24 10.20
CA SER A 113 -7.92 -6.62 11.36
C SER A 113 -6.44 -6.32 11.14
N ASN A 114 -5.90 -6.61 9.95
CA ASN A 114 -4.51 -6.31 9.61
C ASN A 114 -4.25 -4.80 9.59
N LEU A 115 -5.16 -4.00 9.04
CA LEU A 115 -5.02 -2.53 9.03
C LEU A 115 -5.12 -1.93 10.43
N GLN A 116 -5.98 -2.47 11.31
CA GLN A 116 -6.05 -2.07 12.72
C GLN A 116 -4.73 -2.38 13.45
N LEU A 117 -4.18 -3.59 13.26
CA LEU A 117 -2.89 -3.96 13.83
C LEU A 117 -1.76 -3.05 13.35
N ILE A 118 -1.73 -2.72 12.06
CA ILE A 118 -0.75 -1.77 11.50
C ILE A 118 -0.90 -0.42 12.18
N ARG A 119 -2.13 0.11 12.28
CA ARG A 119 -2.37 1.38 12.97
C ARG A 119 -1.83 1.33 14.40
N ASP A 120 -2.24 0.34 15.20
CA ASP A 120 -1.89 0.25 16.61
C ASP A 120 -0.38 -0.05 16.84
N THR A 121 0.33 -0.55 15.83
CA THR A 121 1.78 -0.79 15.87
C THR A 121 2.59 0.48 15.57
N PHE A 122 2.07 1.36 14.70
CA PHE A 122 2.82 2.51 14.18
C PHE A 122 2.28 3.87 14.65
N PHE A 123 1.10 3.93 15.27
CA PHE A 123 0.42 5.13 15.77
C PHE A 123 -0.22 4.88 17.13
#